data_AF-A0A0V8HV93-F1
#
_entry.id   AF-A0A0V8HV93-F1
#
_cell.length_a   1.000
_cell.length_b   1.000
_cell.length_c   1.000
_cell.angle_alpha   90.00
_cell.angle_beta   90.00
_cell.angle_gamma   90.00
#
_symmetry.space_group_name_H-M   'P 1'
#
loop_
_entity.id
_entity.type
_entity.pdbx_description
1 polymer ?
#
loop_
_entity_poly.entity_id
_entity_poly.type
_entity_poly.pdbx_seq_one_letter_code
_entity_poly.pdbx_strand_id
1 'polypeptide(L)'
;MTEAESTQADESLKSSVKSAKAQVDGLKELVPQQLSDEIKLATTVLKGKGISLGMAAAFAGAALLVVLLFVIAVVVTLVNVLAIWLSGWAAALIVAGFFLLVAVILGLVGYAKVKKALPLKPEAAIRGIRHDLGVLKEGSQFDVSTLDEPLKKKTETDEEHDKKKEPKPPAPSADELILRTRRRRRQIQALRDNLGESVQAPLAKIDKVRSFTQNAGDKVSGAAAKVRGFVRPSSSSSEDQSEADRASGQRIDQARPYLVMAGSTLALGAVIRALFKRS
;
A
#
# COMPACT_ATOMS: atom_id res chain seq x y z
N MET A 1 -26.84 50.26 -11.59
CA MET A 1 -26.72 49.03 -10.79
C MET A 1 -27.72 49.15 -9.66
N THR A 2 -28.79 48.37 -9.75
CA THR A 2 -30.09 48.55 -9.07
C THR A 2 -30.13 47.85 -7.71
N GLU A 3 -30.75 48.47 -6.70
CA GLU A 3 -30.89 47.98 -5.30
C GLU A 3 -31.53 46.57 -5.14
N ALA A 4 -32.10 46.02 -6.21
CA ALA A 4 -32.64 44.67 -6.23
C ALA A 4 -31.55 43.57 -6.15
N GLU A 5 -30.35 43.80 -6.69
CA GLU A 5 -29.26 42.79 -6.63
C GLU A 5 -28.60 42.70 -5.25
N SER A 6 -28.47 43.81 -4.52
CA SER A 6 -27.88 43.81 -3.17
C SER A 6 -28.77 43.09 -2.15
N THR A 7 -30.10 43.24 -2.29
CA THR A 7 -31.07 42.61 -1.39
C THR A 7 -31.11 41.09 -1.56
N GLN A 8 -30.92 40.59 -2.79
CA GLN A 8 -30.88 39.15 -3.08
C GLN A 8 -29.55 38.49 -2.63
N ALA A 9 -28.45 39.23 -2.67
CA ALA A 9 -27.16 38.78 -2.15
C ALA A 9 -27.16 38.64 -0.62
N ASP A 10 -27.81 39.55 0.12
CA ASP A 10 -27.90 39.50 1.59
C ASP A 10 -28.77 38.33 2.10
N GLU A 11 -29.86 38.01 1.41
CA GLU A 11 -30.73 36.85 1.70
C GLU A 11 -29.99 35.51 1.50
N SER A 12 -29.18 35.43 0.43
CA SER A 12 -28.29 34.30 0.14
C SER A 12 -27.19 34.10 1.19
N LEU A 13 -26.59 35.19 1.67
CA LEU A 13 -25.57 35.14 2.71
C LEU A 13 -26.16 34.71 4.06
N LYS A 14 -27.33 35.24 4.45
CA LYS A 14 -28.01 34.83 5.68
C LYS A 14 -28.41 33.37 5.67
N SER A 15 -28.92 32.86 4.55
CA SER A 15 -29.33 31.45 4.44
C SER A 15 -28.12 30.51 4.45
N SER A 16 -27.00 30.88 3.81
CA SER A 16 -25.74 30.12 3.88
C SER A 16 -25.13 30.12 5.28
N VAL A 17 -25.14 31.26 5.99
CA VAL A 17 -24.66 31.33 7.38
C VAL A 17 -25.53 30.46 8.30
N LYS A 18 -26.85 30.48 8.09
CA LYS A 18 -27.79 29.64 8.85
C LYS A 18 -27.57 28.14 8.59
N SER A 19 -27.32 27.73 7.35
CA SER A 19 -27.02 26.32 7.02
C SER A 19 -25.65 25.89 7.53
N ALA A 20 -24.63 26.75 7.42
CA ALA A 20 -23.30 26.49 7.97
C ALA A 20 -23.34 26.30 9.48
N LYS A 21 -24.10 27.15 10.19
CA LYS A 21 -24.33 27.03 11.64
C LYS A 21 -25.03 25.71 11.98
N ALA A 22 -26.08 25.35 11.24
CA ALA A 22 -26.79 24.09 11.45
C ALA A 22 -25.93 22.84 11.19
N GLN A 23 -25.04 22.87 10.18
CA GLN A 23 -24.09 21.78 9.93
C GLN A 23 -23.04 21.66 11.04
N VAL A 24 -22.52 22.78 11.53
CA VAL A 24 -21.57 22.81 12.65
C VAL A 24 -22.22 22.30 13.93
N ASP A 25 -23.46 22.70 14.21
CA ASP A 25 -24.19 22.26 15.39
C ASP A 25 -24.53 20.76 15.31
N GLY A 26 -24.94 20.26 14.14
CA GLY A 26 -25.12 18.82 13.91
C GLY A 26 -23.82 18.02 14.04
N LEU A 27 -22.68 18.53 13.55
CA LEU A 27 -21.38 17.88 13.71
C LEU A 27 -20.95 17.80 15.19
N LYS A 28 -21.17 18.87 15.97
CA LYS A 28 -20.82 18.89 17.40
C LYS A 28 -21.58 17.83 18.20
N GLU A 29 -22.77 17.46 17.75
CA GLU A 29 -23.61 16.47 18.43
C GLU A 29 -23.29 15.03 17.99
N LEU A 30 -22.96 14.82 16.71
CA LEU A 30 -22.69 13.50 16.12
C LEU A 30 -21.25 13.00 16.34
N VAL A 31 -20.27 13.89 16.28
CA VAL A 31 -18.84 13.56 16.43
C VAL A 31 -18.51 12.88 17.77
N PRO A 32 -18.92 13.40 18.95
CA PRO A 32 -18.56 12.78 20.22
C PRO A 32 -19.18 11.39 20.41
N GLN A 33 -20.37 11.13 19.84
CA GLN A 33 -21.00 9.82 19.90
C GLN A 33 -20.23 8.79 19.06
N GLN A 34 -19.84 9.15 17.84
CA GLN A 34 -19.04 8.27 16.97
C GLN A 34 -17.66 7.98 17.57
N LEU A 35 -17.00 8.98 18.15
CA LEU A 35 -15.73 8.75 18.85
C LEU A 35 -15.91 7.81 20.04
N SER A 36 -16.97 7.99 20.82
CA SER A 36 -17.25 7.14 21.98
C SER A 36 -17.48 5.69 21.59
N ASP A 37 -18.15 5.44 20.47
CA ASP A 37 -18.41 4.09 19.98
C ASP A 37 -17.17 3.42 19.39
N GLU A 38 -16.34 4.17 18.66
CA GLU A 38 -15.03 3.69 18.18
C GLU A 38 -14.08 3.37 19.35
N ILE A 39 -14.09 4.19 20.41
CA ILE A 39 -13.32 3.91 21.64
C ILE A 39 -13.83 2.65 22.35
N LYS A 40 -15.15 2.47 22.45
CA LYS A 40 -15.75 1.25 23.03
C LYS A 40 -15.41 0.00 22.19
N LEU A 41 -15.43 0.12 20.86
CA LEU A 41 -15.02 -0.97 19.98
C LEU A 41 -13.52 -1.27 20.12
N ALA A 42 -12.67 -0.25 20.14
CA ALA A 42 -11.24 -0.41 20.33
C ALA A 42 -10.92 -1.08 21.68
N THR A 43 -11.53 -0.61 22.77
CA THR A 43 -11.32 -1.16 24.11
C THR A 43 -11.78 -2.61 24.24
N THR A 44 -12.92 -2.98 23.64
CA THR A 44 -13.39 -4.38 23.66
C THR A 44 -12.48 -5.31 22.87
N VAL A 45 -12.00 -4.89 21.69
CA VAL A 45 -11.04 -5.66 20.89
C VAL A 45 -9.67 -5.75 21.59
N LEU A 46 -9.17 -4.66 22.17
CA LEU A 46 -7.94 -4.62 22.96
C LEU A 46 -8.04 -5.51 24.19
N LYS A 47 -9.19 -5.56 24.86
CA LYS A 47 -9.41 -6.44 26.01
C LYS A 47 -9.40 -7.90 25.59
N GLY A 48 -10.09 -8.27 24.50
CA GLY A 48 -10.09 -9.64 23.98
C GLY A 48 -8.70 -10.12 23.53
N LYS A 49 -8.01 -9.33 22.69
CA LYS A 49 -6.64 -9.65 22.21
C LYS A 49 -5.61 -9.54 23.34
N GLY A 50 -5.78 -8.58 24.25
CA GLY A 50 -4.89 -8.35 25.39
C GLY A 50 -4.98 -9.45 26.44
N ILE A 51 -6.16 -10.00 26.72
CA ILE A 51 -6.32 -11.13 27.63
C ILE A 51 -5.63 -12.37 27.07
N SER A 52 -5.84 -12.70 25.79
CA SER A 52 -5.21 -13.88 25.18
C SER A 52 -3.69 -13.77 25.12
N LEU A 53 -3.16 -12.61 24.72
CA LEU A 53 -1.72 -12.36 24.73
C LEU A 53 -1.14 -12.32 26.15
N GLY A 54 -1.87 -11.72 27.09
CA GLY A 54 -1.50 -11.67 28.51
C GLY A 54 -1.49 -13.05 29.16
N MET A 55 -2.47 -13.90 28.84
CA MET A 55 -2.53 -15.28 29.32
C MET A 55 -1.42 -16.13 28.70
N ALA A 56 -1.12 -15.96 27.41
CA ALA A 56 0.03 -16.60 26.77
C ALA A 56 1.35 -16.17 27.43
N ALA A 57 1.53 -14.88 27.72
CA ALA A 57 2.69 -14.37 28.44
C ALA A 57 2.76 -14.90 29.88
N ALA A 58 1.63 -15.02 30.57
CA ALA A 58 1.55 -15.58 31.93
C ALA A 58 1.95 -17.06 31.94
N PHE A 59 1.42 -17.88 31.03
CA PHE A 59 1.81 -19.29 30.92
C PHE A 59 3.27 -19.44 30.50
N ALA A 60 3.77 -18.61 29.59
CA ALA A 60 5.19 -18.61 29.23
C ALA A 60 6.08 -18.27 30.44
N GLY A 61 5.69 -17.27 31.23
CA GLY A 61 6.38 -16.90 32.47
C GLY A 61 6.35 -18.03 33.51
N ALA A 62 5.19 -18.65 33.72
CA ALA A 62 5.04 -19.79 34.63
C ALA A 62 5.86 -21.00 34.17
N ALA A 63 5.85 -21.32 32.88
CA ALA A 63 6.66 -22.39 32.31
C ALA A 63 8.16 -22.12 32.50
N LEU A 64 8.60 -20.88 32.30
CA LEU A 64 9.99 -20.48 32.53
C LEU A 64 10.39 -20.66 34.01
N LEU A 65 9.50 -20.32 34.94
CA LEU A 65 9.73 -20.54 36.38
C LEU A 65 9.85 -22.03 36.72
N VAL A 66 8.97 -22.88 36.17
CA VAL A 66 9.03 -24.33 36.38
C VAL A 66 10.32 -24.91 35.80
N VAL A 67 10.73 -24.50 34.60
CA VAL A 67 11.99 -24.90 33.99
C VAL A 67 13.18 -24.48 34.87
N LEU A 68 13.15 -23.27 35.45
CA LEU A 68 14.19 -22.81 36.36
C LEU A 68 14.30 -23.72 37.60
N LEU A 69 13.18 -24.05 38.24
CA LEU A 69 13.17 -24.97 39.39
C LEU A 69 13.66 -26.38 39.00
N PHE A 70 13.27 -26.86 37.82
CA PHE A 70 13.74 -28.14 37.29
C PHE A 70 15.26 -28.15 37.08
N VAL A 71 15.84 -27.09 36.50
CA VAL A 71 17.29 -26.97 36.33
C VAL A 71 18.01 -27.01 37.68
N ILE A 72 17.50 -26.31 38.70
CA ILE A 72 18.07 -26.35 40.06
C ILE A 72 18.04 -27.79 40.61
N ALA A 73 16.90 -28.49 40.49
CA ALA A 73 16.78 -29.86 40.94
C ALA A 73 17.78 -30.79 40.22
N VAL A 74 17.91 -30.68 38.90
CA VAL A 74 18.88 -31.45 38.10
C VAL A 74 20.31 -31.17 38.52
N VAL A 75 20.68 -29.91 38.78
CA VAL A 75 22.02 -29.55 39.27
C VAL A 75 22.30 -30.23 40.61
N VAL A 76 21.37 -30.13 41.56
CA VAL A 76 21.51 -30.78 42.89
C VAL A 76 21.63 -32.30 42.75
N THR A 77 20.83 -32.92 41.88
CA THR A 77 20.92 -34.36 41.61
C THR A 77 22.27 -34.73 41.01
N LEU A 78 22.76 -34.01 40.00
CA LEU A 78 24.06 -34.29 39.37
C LEU A 78 25.22 -34.16 40.36
N VAL A 79 25.19 -33.15 41.22
CA VAL A 79 26.23 -32.98 42.26
C VAL A 79 26.22 -34.16 43.22
N ASN A 80 25.04 -34.60 43.69
CA ASN A 80 24.94 -35.77 44.59
C ASN A 80 25.39 -37.06 43.91
N VAL A 81 25.05 -37.28 42.63
CA VAL A 81 25.48 -38.46 41.88
C VAL A 81 26.99 -38.49 41.70
N LEU A 82 27.62 -37.35 41.37
CA LEU A 82 29.08 -37.26 41.25
C LEU A 82 29.79 -37.38 42.61
N ALA A 83 29.17 -36.89 43.68
CA ALA A 83 29.72 -36.97 45.04
C ALA A 83 29.84 -38.40 45.58
N ILE A 84 29.24 -39.40 44.93
CA ILE A 84 29.46 -40.83 45.24
C ILE A 84 30.91 -41.24 44.92
N TRP A 85 31.54 -40.61 43.93
CA TRP A 85 32.88 -40.97 43.43
C TRP A 85 33.97 -39.95 43.83
N LEU A 86 33.59 -38.73 44.21
CA LEU A 86 34.47 -37.57 44.42
C LEU A 86 34.04 -36.82 45.70
N SER A 87 34.88 -35.92 46.22
CA SER A 87 34.45 -35.02 47.29
C SER A 87 33.31 -34.09 46.82
N GLY A 88 32.38 -33.74 47.72
CA GLY A 88 31.22 -32.92 47.36
C GLY A 88 31.56 -31.54 46.76
N TRP A 89 32.65 -30.93 47.23
CA TRP A 89 33.11 -29.64 46.69
C TRP A 89 33.66 -29.76 45.26
N ALA A 90 34.37 -30.86 44.94
CA ALA A 90 34.89 -31.10 43.60
C ALA A 90 33.75 -31.43 42.62
N ALA A 91 32.78 -32.24 43.04
CA ALA A 91 31.57 -32.53 42.26
C ALA A 91 30.80 -31.25 41.91
N ALA A 92 30.61 -30.35 42.88
CA ALA A 92 29.93 -29.08 42.66
C ALA A 92 30.65 -28.19 41.62
N LEU A 93 31.98 -28.07 41.70
CA LEU A 93 32.76 -27.28 40.74
C LEU A 93 32.70 -27.86 39.32
N ILE A 94 32.73 -29.18 39.17
CA ILE A 94 32.64 -29.84 37.85
C ILE A 94 31.28 -29.57 37.20
N VAL A 95 30.18 -29.78 37.95
CA VAL A 95 28.83 -29.54 37.45
C VAL A 95 28.62 -28.05 37.15
N ALA A 96 29.10 -27.15 38.02
CA ALA A 96 29.05 -25.72 37.77
C ALA A 96 29.81 -25.31 36.51
N GLY A 97 31.02 -25.85 36.30
CA GLY A 97 31.82 -25.61 35.09
C GLY A 97 31.11 -26.09 33.81
N PHE A 98 30.45 -27.26 33.88
CA PHE A 98 29.64 -27.77 32.76
C PHE A 98 28.48 -26.82 32.42
N PHE A 99 27.67 -26.41 33.39
CA PHE A 99 26.56 -25.49 33.16
C PHE A 99 27.02 -24.09 32.75
N LEU A 100 28.17 -23.62 33.24
CA LEU A 100 28.77 -22.36 32.80
C LEU A 100 29.14 -22.42 31.31
N LEU A 101 29.74 -23.52 30.86
CA LEU A 101 30.07 -23.72 29.44
C LEU A 101 28.80 -23.72 28.58
N VAL A 102 27.77 -24.46 29.00
CA VAL A 102 26.47 -24.49 28.33
C VAL A 102 25.85 -23.08 28.28
N ALA A 103 25.88 -22.35 29.39
CA ALA A 103 25.36 -20.98 29.47
C ALA A 103 26.09 -20.01 28.55
N VAL A 104 27.42 -20.12 28.42
CA VAL A 104 28.20 -19.32 27.47
C VAL A 104 27.79 -19.64 26.03
N ILE A 105 27.65 -20.91 25.67
CA ILE A 105 27.23 -21.33 24.31
C ILE A 105 25.82 -20.81 24.01
N LEU A 106 24.85 -21.04 24.89
CA LEU A 106 23.48 -20.56 24.74
C LEU A 106 23.42 -19.03 24.71
N GLY A 107 24.22 -18.37 25.54
CA GLY A 107 24.35 -16.92 25.59
C GLY A 107 24.88 -16.35 24.28
N LEU A 108 25.92 -16.95 23.69
CA LEU A 108 26.45 -16.56 22.38
C LEU A 108 25.44 -16.81 21.26
N VAL A 109 24.74 -17.94 21.25
CA VAL A 109 23.72 -18.25 20.24
C VAL A 109 22.54 -17.29 20.36
N GLY A 110 22.06 -17.05 21.58
CA GLY A 110 21.01 -16.10 21.88
C GLY A 110 21.40 -14.68 21.47
N TYR A 111 22.61 -14.25 21.85
CA TYR A 111 23.16 -12.97 21.43
C TYR A 111 23.27 -12.86 19.91
N ALA A 112 23.74 -13.90 19.21
CA ALA A 112 23.83 -13.90 17.76
C ALA A 112 22.45 -13.84 17.09
N LYS A 113 21.44 -14.53 17.64
CA LYS A 113 20.06 -14.50 17.15
C LYS A 113 19.42 -13.13 17.38
N VAL A 114 19.59 -12.55 18.57
CA VAL A 114 19.13 -11.20 18.90
C VAL A 114 19.83 -10.19 18.00
N LYS A 115 21.16 -10.24 17.88
CA LYS A 115 21.93 -9.36 16.99
C LYS A 115 21.50 -9.46 15.53
N LYS A 116 21.10 -10.65 15.04
CA LYS A 116 20.53 -10.82 13.69
C LYS A 116 19.11 -10.27 13.57
N ALA A 117 18.32 -10.35 14.63
CA ALA A 117 16.97 -9.75 14.70
C ALA A 117 17.01 -8.22 14.88
N LEU A 118 18.18 -7.66 15.24
CA LEU A 118 18.45 -6.24 15.37
C LEU A 118 19.28 -5.76 14.15
N PRO A 119 18.61 -5.16 13.15
CA PRO A 119 18.69 -3.71 13.12
C PRO A 119 17.31 -3.14 13.47
N LEU A 120 17.03 -3.00 14.78
CA LEU A 120 15.94 -2.13 15.26
C LEU A 120 16.28 -0.64 15.09
N LYS A 121 16.97 -0.29 14.01
CA LYS A 121 16.91 1.03 13.44
C LYS A 121 15.82 0.94 12.38
N PRO A 122 14.54 1.14 12.71
CA PRO A 122 13.53 1.30 11.68
C PRO A 122 13.80 2.67 11.05
N GLU A 123 14.84 2.75 10.21
CA GLU A 123 15.27 3.97 9.54
C GLU A 123 14.11 4.58 8.78
N ALA A 124 13.25 3.74 8.19
CA ALA A 124 11.98 4.14 7.59
C ALA A 124 10.97 4.75 8.60
N ALA A 125 10.85 4.20 9.82
CA ALA A 125 9.92 4.75 10.82
C ALA A 125 10.47 6.03 11.47
N ILE A 126 11.77 6.10 11.73
CA ILE A 126 12.43 7.32 12.23
C ILE A 126 12.37 8.42 11.17
N ARG A 127 12.60 8.08 9.90
CA ARG A 127 12.49 9.00 8.76
C ARG A 127 11.05 9.47 8.56
N GLY A 128 10.06 8.58 8.68
CA GLY A 128 8.64 8.93 8.64
C GLY A 128 8.23 9.89 9.75
N ILE A 129 8.63 9.62 11.01
CA ILE A 129 8.34 10.53 12.13
C ILE A 129 9.04 11.88 11.94
N ARG A 130 10.29 11.90 11.48
CA ARG A 130 11.01 13.16 11.17
C ARG A 130 10.34 13.93 10.04
N HIS A 131 9.86 13.24 9.01
CA HIS A 131 9.13 13.83 7.90
C HIS A 131 7.81 14.44 8.39
N ASP A 132 7.03 13.70 9.18
CA ASP A 132 5.74 14.16 9.69
C ASP A 132 5.90 15.36 10.63
N LEU A 133 6.91 15.35 11.50
CA LEU A 133 7.25 16.50 12.35
C LEU A 133 7.75 17.70 11.54
N GLY A 134 8.50 17.46 10.47
CA GLY A 134 8.99 18.47 9.55
C GLY A 134 7.86 19.16 8.80
N VAL A 135 6.92 18.39 8.25
CA VAL A 135 5.73 18.92 7.58
C VAL A 135 4.81 19.67 8.56
N LEU A 136 4.67 19.20 9.79
CA LEU A 136 3.89 19.91 10.82
C LEU A 136 4.53 21.23 11.26
N LYS A 137 5.86 21.32 11.20
CA LYS A 137 6.61 22.51 11.63
C LYS A 137 6.81 23.53 10.51
N GLU A 138 7.08 23.07 9.29
CA GLU A 138 7.56 23.90 8.17
C GLU A 138 6.56 23.92 6.98
N GLY A 139 5.51 23.08 7.02
CA GLY A 139 4.46 23.06 6.01
C GLY A 139 5.00 22.71 4.61
N SER A 140 4.52 23.41 3.58
CA SER A 140 4.90 23.16 2.17
C SER A 140 6.36 23.48 1.84
N GLN A 141 7.11 24.08 2.77
CA GLN A 141 8.53 24.41 2.59
C GLN A 141 9.46 23.32 3.15
N PHE A 142 8.92 22.25 3.71
CA PHE A 142 9.72 21.15 4.24
C PHE A 142 10.49 20.43 3.12
N ASP A 143 11.82 20.50 3.17
CA ASP A 143 12.69 19.84 2.20
C ASP A 143 13.07 18.42 2.67
N VAL A 144 12.50 17.44 1.98
CA VAL A 144 12.66 15.99 2.22
C VAL A 144 14.14 15.55 2.08
N SER A 145 14.97 16.33 1.39
CA SER A 145 16.40 16.03 1.15
C SER A 145 17.27 16.17 2.41
N THR A 146 16.79 16.92 3.42
CA THR A 146 17.46 17.08 4.72
C THR A 146 17.42 15.83 5.60
N LEU A 147 16.67 14.80 5.19
CA LEU A 147 16.49 13.56 5.95
C LEU A 147 17.70 12.61 5.87
N ASP A 148 18.48 12.69 4.79
CA ASP A 148 19.56 11.75 4.47
C ASP A 148 20.98 12.26 4.76
N GLU A 149 21.14 13.51 5.17
CA GLU A 149 22.45 14.05 5.53
C GLU A 149 22.85 13.62 6.95
N PRO A 150 24.00 12.95 7.16
CA PRO A 150 24.48 12.62 8.49
C PRO A 150 24.84 13.93 9.21
N LEU A 151 24.14 14.21 10.31
CA LEU A 151 24.33 15.39 11.16
C LEU A 151 25.82 15.75 11.33
N LYS A 152 26.22 16.86 10.71
CA LYS A 152 27.47 17.54 11.05
C LYS A 152 27.34 18.05 12.48
N LYS A 153 28.18 17.50 13.35
CA LYS A 153 28.28 17.83 14.77
C LYS A 153 28.50 19.35 14.93
N LYS A 154 27.47 20.08 15.37
CA LYS A 154 27.65 21.41 15.95
C LYS A 154 27.98 21.24 17.43
N THR A 155 29.22 21.59 17.75
CA THR A 155 29.78 21.74 19.10
C THR A 155 29.23 23.03 19.70
N GLU A 156 28.84 22.98 20.99
CA GLU A 156 28.58 24.09 21.93
C GLU A 156 27.34 24.98 21.61
N THR A 157 26.49 25.42 22.54
CA THR A 157 26.58 25.69 23.99
C THR A 157 25.17 25.60 24.61
N ASP A 158 25.15 25.47 25.93
CA ASP A 158 24.00 25.54 26.85
C ASP A 158 22.88 26.49 26.44
N GLU A 159 21.63 26.00 26.45
CA GLU A 159 20.49 26.70 27.03
C GLU A 159 19.48 25.70 27.60
N GLU A 160 19.28 25.78 28.91
CA GLU A 160 18.12 25.23 29.61
C GLU A 160 16.84 25.86 29.04
N HIS A 161 15.94 25.03 28.51
CA HIS A 161 14.54 25.42 28.43
C HIS A 161 13.63 24.25 28.81
N ASP A 162 13.10 24.41 30.01
CA ASP A 162 11.95 23.73 30.60
C ASP A 162 10.77 23.67 29.60
N LYS A 163 10.46 22.47 29.09
CA LYS A 163 9.21 22.21 28.35
C LYS A 163 8.61 20.86 28.73
N LYS A 164 7.36 20.97 29.18
CA LYS A 164 6.44 19.94 29.64
C LYS A 164 6.42 18.69 28.74
N LYS A 165 6.42 17.52 29.37
CA LYS A 165 6.22 16.21 28.75
C LYS A 165 4.83 16.12 28.11
N GLU A 166 4.75 16.29 26.80
CA GLU A 166 3.59 15.81 26.03
C GLU A 166 3.79 14.33 25.66
N PRO A 167 2.77 13.47 25.83
CA PRO A 167 2.88 12.05 25.55
C PRO A 167 2.94 11.79 24.03
N LYS A 168 3.95 11.03 23.60
CA LYS A 168 4.13 10.60 22.21
C LYS A 168 2.94 9.73 21.75
N PRO A 169 2.36 9.95 20.55
CA PRO A 169 1.30 9.08 20.04
C PRO A 169 1.86 7.67 19.76
N PRO A 170 1.15 6.59 20.18
CA PRO A 170 1.59 5.22 19.97
C PRO A 170 1.49 4.80 18.50
N ALA A 171 2.37 3.89 18.09
CA ALA A 171 2.47 3.38 16.71
C ALA A 171 1.10 2.86 16.19
N PRO A 172 0.81 3.05 14.87
CA PRO A 172 -0.46 2.67 14.27
C PRO A 172 -0.74 1.17 14.43
N SER A 173 -1.92 0.85 14.98
CA SER A 173 -2.35 -0.52 15.30
C SER A 173 -2.64 -1.32 14.01
N ALA A 174 -2.38 -2.63 14.04
CA ALA A 174 -2.66 -3.54 12.91
C ALA A 174 -4.12 -3.47 12.41
N ASP A 175 -5.05 -3.13 13.30
CA ASP A 175 -6.45 -2.94 12.93
C ASP A 175 -6.68 -1.63 12.14
N GLU A 176 -5.86 -0.58 12.34
CA GLU A 176 -5.86 0.64 11.52
C GLU A 176 -5.36 0.35 10.09
N LEU A 177 -4.38 -0.54 9.95
CA LEU A 177 -3.88 -1.01 8.66
C LEU A 177 -4.94 -1.87 7.93
N ILE A 178 -5.69 -2.69 8.66
CA ILE A 178 -6.81 -3.48 8.13
C ILE A 178 -7.98 -2.56 7.72
N LEU A 179 -8.30 -1.56 8.52
CA LEU A 179 -9.35 -0.57 8.24
C LEU A 179 -9.01 0.30 7.02
N ARG A 180 -7.75 0.76 6.89
CA ARG A 180 -7.27 1.45 5.68
C ARG A 180 -7.40 0.57 4.45
N THR A 181 -7.06 -0.72 4.58
CA THR A 181 -7.18 -1.67 3.48
C THR A 181 -8.64 -1.87 3.07
N ARG A 182 -9.57 -1.95 4.03
CA ARG A 182 -11.01 -2.04 3.73
C ARG A 182 -11.58 -0.76 3.09
N ARG A 183 -11.17 0.44 3.55
CA ARG A 183 -11.54 1.71 2.91
C ARG A 183 -11.06 1.77 1.47
N ARG A 184 -9.80 1.41 1.22
CA ARG A 184 -9.23 1.33 -0.15
C ARG A 184 -10.01 0.37 -1.05
N ARG A 185 -10.39 -0.81 -0.54
CA ARG A 185 -11.19 -1.78 -1.33
C ARG A 185 -12.55 -1.23 -1.73
N ARG A 186 -13.26 -0.55 -0.82
CA ARG A 186 -14.55 0.09 -1.14
C ARG A 186 -14.40 1.23 -2.14
N GLN A 187 -13.34 2.02 -2.00
CA GLN A 187 -13.05 3.12 -2.90
C GLN A 187 -12.68 2.61 -4.31
N ILE A 188 -11.92 1.51 -4.40
CA ILE A 188 -11.63 0.80 -5.66
C ILE A 188 -12.89 0.16 -6.25
N GLN A 189 -13.80 -0.36 -5.42
CA GLN A 189 -15.06 -0.94 -5.89
C GLN A 189 -15.98 0.14 -6.50
N ALA A 190 -16.13 1.28 -5.85
CA ALA A 190 -16.88 2.41 -6.41
C ALA A 190 -16.24 2.95 -7.71
N LEU A 191 -14.91 2.97 -7.79
CA LEU A 191 -14.19 3.32 -9.03
C LEU A 191 -14.43 2.27 -10.13
N ARG A 192 -14.40 0.98 -9.79
CA ARG A 192 -14.69 -0.11 -10.73
C ARG A 192 -16.12 -0.04 -11.26
N ASP A 193 -17.09 0.23 -10.39
CA ASP A 193 -18.51 0.26 -10.77
C ASP A 193 -18.79 1.48 -11.68
N ASN A 194 -18.18 2.63 -11.38
CA ASN A 194 -18.24 3.83 -12.23
C ASN A 194 -17.48 3.66 -13.57
N LEU A 195 -16.35 2.94 -13.57
CA LEU A 195 -15.66 2.56 -14.81
C LEU A 195 -16.48 1.56 -15.63
N GLY A 196 -17.18 0.62 -15.00
CA GLY A 196 -18.06 -0.34 -15.67
C GLY A 196 -19.25 0.32 -16.37
N GLU A 197 -19.81 1.38 -15.77
CA GLU A 197 -20.90 2.17 -16.35
C GLU A 197 -20.39 3.08 -17.50
N SER A 198 -19.21 3.70 -17.33
CA SER A 198 -18.60 4.57 -18.34
C SER A 198 -17.96 3.84 -19.53
N VAL A 199 -17.76 2.52 -19.46
CA VAL A 199 -17.25 1.70 -20.57
C VAL A 199 -18.39 1.08 -21.42
N GLN A 200 -19.57 0.82 -20.85
CA GLN A 200 -20.71 0.27 -21.58
C GLN A 200 -21.40 1.29 -22.50
N ALA A 201 -21.52 2.54 -22.06
CA ALA A 201 -22.09 3.62 -22.88
C ALA A 201 -21.30 3.91 -24.17
N PRO A 202 -19.95 3.94 -24.19
CA PRO A 202 -19.18 4.05 -25.43
C PRO A 202 -19.13 2.75 -26.23
N LEU A 203 -19.12 1.56 -25.60
CA LEU A 203 -19.20 0.28 -26.33
C LEU A 203 -20.49 0.16 -27.14
N ALA A 204 -21.64 0.53 -26.56
CA ALA A 204 -22.92 0.54 -27.28
C ALA A 204 -22.94 1.55 -28.44
N LYS A 205 -22.18 2.64 -28.35
CA LYS A 205 -22.00 3.60 -29.47
C LYS A 205 -21.05 3.06 -30.53
N ILE A 206 -20.00 2.33 -30.13
CA ILE A 206 -19.05 1.67 -31.05
C ILE A 206 -19.75 0.60 -31.89
N ASP A 207 -20.67 -0.17 -31.31
CA ASP A 207 -21.46 -1.16 -32.05
C ASP A 207 -22.42 -0.52 -33.08
N LYS A 208 -22.96 0.66 -32.75
CA LYS A 208 -23.78 1.46 -33.67
C LYS A 208 -22.97 2.02 -34.84
N VAL A 209 -21.72 2.42 -34.59
CA VAL A 209 -20.79 2.87 -35.64
C VAL A 209 -20.32 1.68 -36.48
N ARG A 210 -20.04 0.53 -35.88
CA ARG A 210 -19.61 -0.69 -36.59
C ARG A 210 -20.69 -1.20 -37.55
N SER A 211 -21.95 -1.25 -37.11
CA SER A 211 -23.07 -1.66 -37.97
C SER A 211 -23.36 -0.66 -39.11
N PHE A 212 -23.19 0.64 -38.86
CA PHE A 212 -23.25 1.66 -39.91
C PHE A 212 -22.12 1.52 -40.94
N THR A 213 -20.90 1.22 -40.47
CA THR A 213 -19.72 1.02 -41.34
C THR A 213 -19.82 -0.28 -42.15
N GLN A 214 -20.41 -1.35 -41.61
CA GLN A 214 -20.68 -2.60 -42.34
C GLN A 214 -21.68 -2.36 -43.48
N ASN A 215 -22.80 -1.69 -43.21
CA ASN A 215 -23.81 -1.37 -44.24
C ASN A 215 -23.29 -0.44 -45.34
N ALA A 216 -22.33 0.43 -45.01
CA ALA A 216 -21.63 1.28 -45.99
C ALA A 216 -20.56 0.49 -46.77
N GLY A 217 -19.84 -0.41 -46.08
CA GLY A 217 -18.80 -1.27 -46.65
C GLY A 217 -19.32 -2.21 -47.73
N ASP A 218 -20.54 -2.73 -47.59
CA ASP A 218 -21.17 -3.59 -48.59
C ASP A 218 -21.50 -2.85 -49.90
N LYS A 219 -21.73 -1.53 -49.84
CA LYS A 219 -21.95 -0.70 -51.04
C LYS A 219 -20.63 -0.35 -51.73
N VAL A 220 -19.55 -0.20 -50.95
CA VAL A 220 -18.22 0.14 -51.47
C VAL A 220 -17.48 -1.11 -51.98
N SER A 221 -17.71 -2.28 -51.39
CA SER A 221 -17.15 -3.56 -51.87
C SER A 221 -17.74 -3.97 -53.22
N GLY A 222 -19.04 -3.75 -53.43
CA GLY A 222 -19.68 -3.92 -54.74
C GLY A 222 -19.14 -2.97 -55.82
N ALA A 223 -18.80 -1.74 -55.45
CA ALA A 223 -18.17 -0.77 -56.35
C ALA A 223 -16.70 -1.11 -56.65
N ALA A 224 -15.93 -1.56 -55.64
CA ALA A 224 -14.54 -1.97 -55.79
C ALA A 224 -14.38 -3.28 -56.60
N ALA A 225 -15.34 -4.20 -56.49
CA ALA A 225 -15.41 -5.40 -57.34
C ALA A 225 -15.63 -5.04 -58.82
N LYS A 226 -16.39 -3.97 -59.09
CA LYS A 226 -16.64 -3.48 -60.46
C LYS A 226 -15.42 -2.78 -61.08
N VAL A 227 -14.56 -2.18 -60.25
CA VAL A 227 -13.32 -1.53 -60.70
C VAL A 227 -12.20 -2.54 -60.99
N ARG A 228 -12.10 -3.65 -60.25
CA ARG A 228 -11.13 -4.72 -60.55
C ARG A 228 -11.39 -5.46 -61.86
N GLY A 229 -12.63 -5.44 -62.37
CA GLY A 229 -12.95 -6.00 -63.69
C GLY A 229 -12.39 -5.22 -64.87
N PHE A 230 -11.93 -3.98 -64.66
CA PHE A 230 -11.53 -3.08 -65.76
C PHE A 230 -10.01 -3.01 -66.00
N VAL A 231 -9.20 -3.63 -65.14
CA VAL A 231 -7.73 -3.65 -65.29
C VAL A 231 -7.26 -5.10 -65.43
N ARG A 232 -7.45 -5.66 -66.61
CA ARG A 232 -6.83 -6.91 -67.05
C ARG A 232 -6.07 -6.62 -68.34
N PRO A 233 -4.73 -6.53 -68.34
CA PRO A 233 -3.98 -6.53 -69.58
C PRO A 233 -3.94 -7.96 -70.13
N SER A 234 -4.46 -8.13 -71.33
CA SER A 234 -4.26 -9.30 -72.17
C SER A 234 -2.84 -9.27 -72.75
N SER A 235 -1.98 -10.20 -72.36
CA SER A 235 -0.90 -10.67 -73.25
C SER A 235 -0.49 -12.09 -72.89
N SER A 236 -0.14 -12.81 -73.94
CA SER A 236 0.03 -14.23 -74.10
C SER A 236 1.39 -14.76 -73.61
N SER A 237 1.49 -16.09 -73.64
CA SER A 237 2.70 -16.94 -73.69
C SER A 237 3.46 -17.26 -72.38
N SER A 238 3.32 -18.54 -72.01
CA SER A 238 4.30 -19.49 -71.46
C SER A 238 4.96 -19.21 -70.11
N GLU A 239 4.41 -19.91 -69.10
CA GLU A 239 5.12 -20.77 -68.13
C GLU A 239 6.38 -20.18 -67.45
N ASP A 240 6.19 -19.53 -66.29
CA ASP A 240 6.64 -20.06 -64.99
C ASP A 240 6.06 -19.22 -63.82
N GLN A 241 4.73 -19.23 -63.68
CA GLN A 241 3.96 -18.41 -62.74
C GLN A 241 3.63 -19.11 -61.40
N SER A 242 4.40 -20.13 -61.02
CA SER A 242 4.07 -20.94 -59.83
C SER A 242 4.62 -20.41 -58.51
N GLU A 243 5.69 -19.60 -58.54
CA GLU A 243 6.43 -19.21 -57.34
C GLU A 243 6.24 -17.75 -56.91
N ALA A 244 6.02 -16.82 -57.86
CA ALA A 244 5.87 -15.40 -57.55
C ALA A 244 4.50 -15.06 -56.90
N ASP A 245 3.43 -15.78 -57.26
CA ASP A 245 2.08 -15.56 -56.71
C ASP A 245 1.85 -16.23 -55.35
N ARG A 246 2.66 -17.24 -54.99
CA ARG A 246 2.65 -17.83 -53.64
C ARG A 246 3.43 -16.98 -52.63
N ALA A 247 4.47 -16.30 -53.08
CA ALA A 247 5.31 -15.45 -52.23
C ALA A 247 4.66 -14.08 -51.89
N SER A 248 3.76 -13.57 -52.75
CA SER A 248 3.04 -12.31 -52.49
C SER A 248 1.81 -12.50 -51.60
N GLY A 249 1.12 -13.65 -51.71
CA GLY A 249 -0.01 -14.02 -50.86
C GLY A 249 0.38 -14.26 -49.39
N GLN A 250 1.53 -14.89 -49.14
CA GLN A 250 2.00 -15.16 -47.76
C GLN A 250 2.46 -13.90 -47.00
N ARG A 251 2.87 -12.83 -47.68
CA ARG A 251 3.31 -11.58 -47.03
C ARG A 251 2.13 -10.76 -46.49
N ILE A 252 0.95 -10.88 -47.09
CA ILE A 252 -0.25 -10.09 -46.74
C ILE A 252 -0.99 -10.69 -45.54
N ASP A 253 -0.91 -12.00 -45.34
CA ASP A 253 -1.50 -12.66 -44.15
C ASP A 253 -0.61 -12.56 -42.90
N GLN A 254 0.71 -12.40 -43.06
CA GLN A 254 1.64 -12.21 -41.94
C GLN A 254 1.63 -10.79 -41.35
N ALA A 255 1.07 -9.80 -42.07
CA ALA A 255 0.98 -8.41 -41.62
C ALA A 255 -0.32 -8.09 -40.83
N ARG A 256 -1.28 -9.02 -40.76
CA ARG A 256 -2.56 -8.83 -40.05
C ARG A 256 -2.45 -8.64 -38.52
N PRO A 257 -1.52 -9.28 -37.77
CA PRO A 257 -1.43 -9.04 -36.32
C PRO A 257 -0.72 -7.72 -35.94
N TYR A 258 0.06 -7.10 -36.83
CA TYR A 258 0.76 -5.84 -36.52
C TYR A 258 -0.01 -4.57 -36.95
N LEU A 259 -0.99 -4.70 -37.86
CA LEU A 259 -1.88 -3.59 -38.24
C LEU A 259 -2.97 -3.31 -37.19
N VAL A 260 -3.30 -4.32 -36.36
CA VAL A 260 -4.16 -4.15 -35.17
C VAL A 260 -3.41 -3.45 -34.02
N MET A 261 -2.07 -3.37 -34.06
CA MET A 261 -1.26 -2.63 -33.08
C MET A 261 -0.91 -1.19 -33.51
N ALA A 262 -1.15 -0.79 -34.76
CA ALA A 262 -0.96 0.60 -35.20
C ALA A 262 -2.13 1.53 -34.83
N GLY A 263 -3.31 0.97 -34.53
CA GLY A 263 -4.47 1.75 -34.05
C GLY A 263 -4.38 2.21 -32.60
N SER A 264 -3.44 1.66 -31.81
CA SER A 264 -3.36 1.90 -30.36
C SER A 264 -2.52 3.14 -29.98
N THR A 265 -1.77 3.76 -30.89
CA THR A 265 -0.93 4.93 -30.57
C THR A 265 -1.66 6.26 -30.76
N LEU A 266 -2.69 6.35 -31.61
CA LEU A 266 -3.45 7.58 -31.80
C LEU A 266 -4.44 7.88 -30.67
N ALA A 267 -4.91 6.87 -29.94
CA ALA A 267 -5.80 7.06 -28.80
C ALA A 267 -5.08 7.63 -27.56
N LEU A 268 -3.80 7.32 -27.36
CA LEU A 268 -3.02 7.81 -26.22
C LEU A 268 -2.69 9.31 -26.36
N GLY A 269 -2.47 9.79 -27.59
CA GLY A 269 -2.15 11.20 -27.85
C GLY A 269 -3.33 12.16 -27.60
N ALA A 270 -4.56 11.73 -27.88
CA ALA A 270 -5.75 12.53 -27.61
C ALA A 270 -6.02 12.69 -26.11
N VAL A 271 -5.71 11.68 -25.30
CA VAL A 271 -5.86 11.71 -23.84
C VAL A 271 -4.80 12.61 -23.18
N ILE A 272 -3.56 12.61 -23.69
CA ILE A 272 -2.50 13.50 -23.18
C ILE A 272 -2.80 14.98 -23.51
N ARG A 273 -3.38 15.27 -24.69
CA ARG A 273 -3.74 16.65 -25.06
C ARG A 273 -4.93 17.21 -24.28
N ALA A 274 -5.86 16.37 -23.84
CA ALA A 274 -7.00 16.79 -23.01
C ALA A 274 -6.60 17.12 -21.56
N LEU A 275 -5.53 16.50 -21.05
CA LEU A 275 -4.96 16.77 -19.72
C LEU A 275 -4.23 18.12 -19.62
N PHE A 276 -3.75 18.67 -20.74
CA PHE A 276 -3.01 19.94 -20.79
C PHE A 276 -3.86 21.18 -21.13
N LYS A 277 -5.19 21.06 -21.29
CA LYS A 277 -6.07 22.20 -21.62
C LYS A 277 -6.98 22.63 -20.46
N ARG A 278 -6.77 22.13 -19.24
CA ARG A 278 -7.60 22.47 -18.06
C ARG A 278 -6.81 22.95 -16.84
N SER A 279 -5.53 23.27 -17.02
CA SER A 279 -4.74 24.20 -16.21
C SER A 279 -4.47 25.44 -17.06
#